data_AF-A0A662SKQ9-F1
#
_entry.id   AF-A0A662SKQ9-F1
#
_cell.length_a   1.000
_cell.length_b   1.000
_cell.length_c   1.000
_cell.angle_alpha   90.00
_cell.angle_beta   90.00
_cell.angle_gamma   90.00
#
_symmetry.space_group_name_H-M   'P 1'
#
loop_
_entity.id
_entity.type
_entity.pdbx_description
1 polymer ?
#
loop_
_entity_poly.entity_id
_entity_poly.type
_entity_poly.pdbx_seq_one_letter_code
_entity_poly.pdbx_strand_id
1 'polypeptide(L)'
;VRGSGIPRPESKKKTGIIYSRRRACPLHRRMFIMALPKERAVSYLLKGNLANIADTLYYALDGKRDLSDAWMLVSSEIEECTWEEFLAVARDLEKAGWIAKS
;
A
#
# COMPACT_ATOMS: atom_id res chain seq x y z
N VAL A 1 -7.18 18.96 -22.96
CA VAL A 1 -7.41 18.84 -21.51
C VAL A 1 -7.51 17.35 -21.18
N ARG A 2 -6.38 16.69 -20.84
CA ARG A 2 -6.40 15.26 -20.46
C ARG A 2 -6.56 15.18 -18.95
N GLY A 3 -7.79 14.95 -18.51
CA GLY A 3 -8.09 14.59 -17.14
C GLY A 3 -7.81 13.10 -16.94
N SER A 4 -6.55 12.73 -16.70
CA SER A 4 -6.20 11.47 -16.04
C SER A 4 -6.46 11.65 -14.54
N GLY A 5 -7.73 11.79 -14.19
CA GLY A 5 -8.18 11.83 -12.81
C GLY A 5 -8.20 10.41 -12.28
N ILE A 6 -7.08 9.94 -11.72
CA ILE A 6 -7.16 8.90 -10.68
C ILE A 6 -8.04 9.52 -9.59
N PRO A 7 -9.25 9.00 -9.32
CA PRO A 7 -10.13 9.61 -8.34
C PRO A 7 -9.50 9.45 -6.96
N ARG A 8 -8.79 10.49 -6.52
CA ARG A 8 -8.55 10.73 -5.11
C ARG A 8 -9.93 10.95 -4.49
N PRO A 9 -10.35 10.22 -3.44
CA PRO A 9 -11.50 10.64 -2.67
C PRO A 9 -11.19 12.06 -2.20
N GLU A 10 -12.05 12.99 -2.63
CA GLU A 10 -12.02 14.43 -2.42
C GLU A 10 -10.86 14.95 -1.57
N SER A 11 -9.92 15.61 -2.23
CA SER A 11 -8.89 16.44 -1.61
C SER A 11 -9.47 17.29 -0.47
N LYS A 12 -9.38 16.85 0.80
CA LYS A 12 -9.33 17.69 2.03
C LYS A 12 -9.37 16.96 3.38
N LYS A 13 -8.73 15.81 3.56
CA LYS A 13 -8.31 15.37 4.91
C LYS A 13 -7.15 14.39 4.82
N LYS A 14 -6.02 14.73 5.44
CA LYS A 14 -5.00 13.73 5.79
C LYS A 14 -5.70 12.65 6.60
N THR A 15 -5.46 11.38 6.26
CA THR A 15 -6.01 10.27 7.07
C THR A 15 -5.50 10.33 8.52
N GLY A 16 -4.34 10.96 8.75
CA GLY A 16 -3.66 10.99 10.04
C GLY A 16 -3.09 9.64 10.45
N ILE A 17 -3.25 8.60 9.62
CA ILE A 17 -2.74 7.26 9.89
C ILE A 17 -1.30 7.21 9.41
N ILE A 18 -0.39 7.06 10.36
CA ILE A 18 1.04 6.91 10.12
C ILE A 18 1.40 5.46 10.36
N TYR A 19 2.05 4.83 9.38
CA TYR A 19 2.63 3.51 9.53
C TYR A 19 4.14 3.59 9.51
N SER A 20 4.77 2.81 10.39
CA SER A 20 6.20 2.53 10.36
C SER A 20 6.44 1.09 9.90
N ARG A 21 7.56 0.90 9.20
CA ARG A 21 8.05 -0.45 8.88
C ARG A 21 8.59 -1.11 10.14
N ARG A 22 8.23 -2.37 10.36
CA ARG A 22 8.80 -3.19 11.44
C ARG A 22 10.20 -3.71 11.14
N ARG A 23 10.59 -3.72 9.86
CA ARG A 23 11.88 -4.25 9.40
C ARG A 23 12.58 -3.24 8.50
N ALA A 24 13.88 -3.08 8.69
CA ALA A 24 14.73 -2.23 7.85
C ALA A 24 15.16 -2.90 6.52
N CYS A 25 14.61 -4.06 6.18
CA CYS A 25 14.86 -4.78 4.93
C CYS A 25 13.76 -4.52 3.89
N PRO A 26 13.98 -4.85 2.61
CA PRO A 26 12.92 -4.90 1.59
C PRO A 26 11.75 -5.82 1.96
N LEU A 27 10.59 -5.61 1.35
CA LEU A 27 9.43 -6.49 1.52
C LEU A 27 9.72 -7.85 0.90
N HIS A 28 9.70 -8.91 1.72
CA HIS A 28 9.87 -10.26 1.20
C HIS A 28 8.52 -10.80 0.70
N ARG A 29 8.17 -10.51 -0.56
CA ARG A 29 6.86 -10.82 -1.18
C ARG A 29 6.30 -12.20 -0.82
N ARG A 30 7.10 -13.26 -0.94
CA ARG A 30 6.66 -14.63 -0.61
C ARG A 30 6.22 -14.79 0.85
N MET A 31 7.01 -14.29 1.80
CA MET A 31 6.70 -14.37 3.22
C MET A 31 5.49 -13.50 3.58
N PHE A 32 5.39 -12.33 2.96
CA PHE A 32 4.22 -11.46 3.07
C PHE A 32 2.94 -12.16 2.59
N ILE A 33 2.92 -12.67 1.36
CA ILE A 33 1.75 -13.34 0.76
C ILE A 33 1.36 -14.59 1.55
N MET A 34 2.34 -15.38 2.02
CA MET A 34 2.08 -16.58 2.84
C MET A 34 1.49 -16.27 4.22
N ALA A 35 1.67 -15.06 4.74
CA ALA A 35 1.09 -14.63 6.01
C ALA A 35 -0.37 -14.17 5.88
N LEU A 36 -0.90 -14.06 4.65
CA LEU A 36 -2.28 -13.67 4.39
C LEU A 36 -3.21 -14.88 4.33
N PRO A 37 -4.53 -14.70 4.60
CA PRO A 37 -5.53 -15.71 4.30
C PRO A 37 -5.47 -16.15 2.83
N LYS A 38 -5.77 -17.42 2.56
CA LYS A 38 -5.58 -18.05 1.24
C LYS A 38 -6.28 -17.30 0.11
N GLU A 39 -7.52 -16.88 0.32
CA GLU A 39 -8.34 -16.15 -0.65
C GLU A 39 -7.67 -14.81 -1.00
N ARG A 40 -7.09 -14.16 0.01
CA ARG A 40 -6.38 -12.90 -0.18
C ARG A 40 -5.04 -13.11 -0.87
N ALA A 41 -4.27 -14.13 -0.47
CA ALA A 41 -3.01 -14.49 -1.11
C ALA A 41 -3.18 -14.78 -2.61
N VAL A 42 -4.26 -15.47 -2.99
CA VAL A 42 -4.61 -15.72 -4.40
C VAL A 42 -4.81 -14.41 -5.17
N SER A 43 -5.40 -13.38 -4.55
CA SER A 43 -5.57 -12.08 -5.20
C SER A 43 -4.23 -11.46 -5.62
N TYR A 44 -3.17 -11.61 -4.83
CA TYR A 44 -1.82 -11.12 -5.17
C TYR A 44 -1.15 -11.91 -6.30
N LEU A 45 -1.51 -13.17 -6.47
CA LEU A 45 -1.01 -14.00 -7.57
C LEU A 45 -1.72 -13.70 -8.89
N LEU A 46 -3.03 -13.40 -8.82
CA LEU A 46 -3.85 -13.13 -10.00
C LEU A 46 -3.78 -11.68 -10.47
N LYS A 47 -3.61 -10.72 -9.55
CA LYS A 47 -3.46 -9.29 -9.86
C LYS A 47 -2.01 -8.85 -9.64
N GLY A 48 -1.25 -8.76 -10.73
CA GLY A 48 0.16 -8.34 -10.69
C GLY A 48 0.40 -6.99 -10.00
N ASN A 49 -0.54 -6.06 -10.10
CA ASN A 49 -0.41 -4.73 -9.50
C ASN A 49 -0.42 -4.74 -7.97
N LEU A 50 -1.11 -5.67 -7.30
CA LEU A 50 -1.19 -5.66 -5.82
C LEU A 50 0.18 -5.88 -5.17
N ALA A 51 1.02 -6.75 -5.75
CA ALA A 51 2.37 -6.98 -5.25
C ALA A 51 3.26 -5.75 -5.44
N ASN A 52 3.10 -5.04 -6.56
CA ASN A 52 3.85 -3.81 -6.82
C ASN A 52 3.40 -2.68 -5.88
N ILE A 53 2.09 -2.54 -5.64
CA ILE A 53 1.55 -1.60 -4.65
C ILE A 53 2.13 -1.89 -3.26
N ALA A 54 2.18 -3.17 -2.86
CA ALA A 54 2.73 -3.55 -1.56
C ALA A 54 4.20 -3.18 -1.40
N ASP A 55 5.03 -3.46 -2.40
CA ASP A 55 6.44 -3.09 -2.38
C ASP A 55 6.64 -1.57 -2.33
N THR A 56 6.00 -0.83 -3.24
CA THR A 56 6.16 0.63 -3.33
C THR A 56 5.62 1.32 -2.09
N LEU A 57 4.45 0.90 -1.58
CA LEU A 57 3.93 1.39 -0.30
C LEU A 57 4.89 1.10 0.83
N TYR A 58 5.38 -0.14 0.94
CA TYR A 58 6.29 -0.50 2.01
C TYR A 58 7.55 0.37 2.02
N TYR A 59 8.12 0.68 0.85
CA TYR A 59 9.23 1.64 0.73
C TYR A 59 8.83 3.08 1.08
N ALA A 60 7.63 3.52 0.70
CA ALA A 60 7.14 4.86 0.99
C ALA A 60 6.90 5.09 2.49
N LEU A 61 6.69 4.04 3.28
CA LEU A 61 6.49 4.13 4.73
C LEU A 61 7.81 4.32 5.48
N ASP A 62 7.94 5.49 6.10
CA ASP A 62 9.09 5.90 6.90
C ASP A 62 8.74 6.20 8.38
N GLY A 63 7.49 5.97 8.78
CA GLY A 63 7.00 6.27 10.13
C GLY A 63 6.78 7.75 10.42
N LYS A 64 6.89 8.64 9.42
CA LYS A 64 6.66 10.10 9.56
C LYS A 64 5.53 10.57 8.66
N ARG A 65 5.43 10.00 7.45
CA ARG A 65 4.38 10.33 6.48
C ARG A 65 3.07 9.63 6.82
N ASP A 66 1.97 10.33 6.62
CA ASP A 66 0.65 9.72 6.68
C ASP A 66 0.34 8.93 5.40
N LEU A 67 -0.67 8.05 5.46
CA LEU A 67 -1.06 7.24 4.29
C LEU A 67 -1.51 8.05 3.08
N SER A 68 -2.04 9.26 3.26
CA SER A 68 -2.42 10.14 2.15
C SER A 68 -1.19 10.70 1.44
N ASP A 69 -0.12 11.01 2.19
CA ASP A 69 1.17 11.40 1.61
C ASP A 69 1.84 10.21 0.89
N ALA A 70 1.82 9.02 1.51
CA ALA A 70 2.37 7.81 0.91
C ALA A 70 1.64 7.43 -0.39
N TRP A 71 0.31 7.59 -0.43
CA TRP A 71 -0.48 7.36 -1.62
C TRP A 71 -0.05 8.21 -2.81
N MET A 72 0.25 9.50 -2.61
CA MET A 72 0.68 10.36 -3.71
C MET A 72 1.91 9.79 -4.43
N LEU A 73 2.84 9.21 -3.67
CA LEU A 73 4.05 8.57 -4.20
C LEU A 73 3.74 7.24 -4.87
N VAL A 74 2.88 6.40 -4.27
CA VAL A 74 2.54 5.10 -4.87
C VAL A 74 1.74 5.28 -6.16
N SER A 75 0.78 6.21 -6.18
CA SER A 75 -0.05 6.48 -7.36
C SER A 75 0.69 7.15 -8.51
N SER A 76 1.82 7.82 -8.24
CA SER A 76 2.66 8.37 -9.32
C SER A 76 3.53 7.30 -9.98
N GLU A 77 3.86 6.22 -9.25
CA GLU A 77 4.70 5.12 -9.74
C GLU A 77 3.88 3.96 -10.34
N ILE A 78 2.59 3.85 -10.02
CA ILE A 78 1.73 2.74 -10.41
C ILE A 78 0.46 3.29 -11.08
N GLU A 79 0.43 3.26 -12.42
CA GLU A 79 -0.61 3.91 -13.26
C GLU A 79 -2.05 3.46 -12.99
N GLU A 80 -2.26 2.22 -12.52
CA GLU A 80 -3.60 1.65 -12.25
C GLU A 80 -3.87 1.40 -10.76
N CYS A 81 -3.15 2.08 -9.88
CA CYS A 81 -3.39 1.96 -8.45
C CYS A 81 -4.68 2.71 -8.06
N THR A 82 -5.65 2.00 -7.49
CA THR A 82 -6.85 2.60 -6.88
C THR A 82 -6.65 2.85 -5.38
N TRP A 83 -7.33 3.85 -4.82
CA TRP A 83 -7.21 4.19 -3.40
C TRP A 83 -7.68 3.03 -2.51
N GLU A 84 -8.72 2.32 -2.93
CA GLU A 84 -9.27 1.14 -2.25
C GLU A 84 -8.26 -0.01 -2.23
N GLU A 85 -7.59 -0.28 -3.35
CA GLU A 85 -6.55 -1.31 -3.42
C GLU A 85 -5.35 -0.93 -2.56
N PHE A 86 -4.91 0.33 -2.62
CA PHE A 86 -3.85 0.85 -1.75
C PHE A 86 -4.16 0.67 -0.26
N LEU A 87 -5.36 1.07 0.18
CA LEU A 87 -5.78 0.91 1.57
C LEU A 87 -5.89 -0.57 1.96
N ALA A 88 -6.39 -1.41 1.06
CA ALA A 88 -6.47 -2.84 1.30
C ALA A 88 -5.07 -3.45 1.47
N VAL A 89 -4.11 -3.06 0.64
CA VAL A 89 -2.71 -3.48 0.73
C VAL A 89 -2.06 -2.99 2.02
N ALA A 90 -2.31 -1.75 2.45
CA ALA A 90 -1.82 -1.25 3.74
C ALA A 90 -2.32 -2.12 4.92
N ARG A 91 -3.60 -2.49 4.91
CA ARG A 91 -4.19 -3.40 5.92
C ARG A 91 -3.60 -4.80 5.85
N ASP A 92 -3.34 -5.31 4.65
CA ASP A 92 -2.70 -6.61 4.47
C ASP A 92 -1.27 -6.61 5.06
N LEU A 93 -0.50 -5.55 4.81
CA LEU A 93 0.85 -5.38 5.38
C LEU A 93 0.80 -5.29 6.91
N GLU A 94 -0.18 -4.59 7.48
CA GLU A 94 -0.38 -4.50 8.93
C GLU A 94 -0.71 -5.88 9.51
N LYS A 95 -1.70 -6.59 8.94
CA LYS A 95 -2.11 -7.94 9.36
C LYS A 95 -0.99 -8.97 9.25
N ALA A 96 -0.21 -8.90 8.18
CA ALA A 96 0.95 -9.76 7.98
C ALA A 96 2.14 -9.37 8.87
N GLY A 97 2.03 -8.32 9.69
CA GLY A 97 3.04 -7.91 10.65
C GLY A 97 4.29 -7.29 10.01
N TRP A 98 4.16 -6.65 8.85
CA TRP A 98 5.25 -5.94 8.20
C TRP A 98 5.31 -4.47 8.59
N ILE A 99 4.16 -3.88 8.89
CA ILE A 99 4.05 -2.50 9.34
C ILE A 99 3.25 -2.43 10.65
N ALA A 100 3.35 -1.31 11.36
CA ALA A 100 2.55 -1.01 12.54
C ALA A 100 2.15 0.46 12.54
N LYS A 101 1.00 0.77 13.14
CA LYS A 101 0.61 2.16 13.41
C LYS A 101 1.64 2.76 14.38
N SER A 102 2.14 3.93 14.02
CA SER A 102 3.02 4.74 14.87
C SER A 102 2.23 5.63 15.81
#